data_AF-A0A9P7RMK7-F1
#
_entry.id   AF-A0A9P7RMK7-F1
#
_cell.length_a   1.000
_cell.length_b   1.000
_cell.length_c   1.000
_cell.angle_alpha   90.00
_cell.angle_beta   90.00
_cell.angle_gamma   90.00
#
_symmetry.space_group_name_H-M   'P 1'
#
loop_
_entity.id
_entity.type
_entity.pdbx_description
1 polymer ?
#
loop_
_entity_poly.entity_id
_entity_poly.type
_entity_poly.pdbx_seq_one_letter_code
_entity_poly.pdbx_strand_id
1 'polypeptide(L)'
;MHPYTCWVFNRNVDGLKSDPSPSIFGALPCSTQTRESGVRVVGSLATYTFIPRPCHGISSNCSVFHQNQVRFCVKTDLSMPNYTSVTRDDGSNIALVEWGPEPSVEIRGIVAKRPASKFLRHSSNERLRFWIMEVDGVDYIWIPNQNDGYTLYKAGENLMFAKTTSKCTAVVLHVVEHLLI
;
A
#
# COMPACT_ATOMS: atom_id res chain seq x y z
N MET A 1 -5.43 14.97 -28.85
CA MET A 1 -4.79 15.33 -27.56
C MET A 1 -4.15 14.08 -26.99
N HIS A 2 -2.83 14.07 -26.81
CA HIS A 2 -2.12 12.91 -26.24
C HIS A 2 -1.94 13.09 -24.72
N PRO A 3 -2.22 12.06 -23.91
CA PRO A 3 -2.27 12.17 -22.44
C PRO A 3 -0.89 12.23 -21.75
N TYR A 4 0.19 12.46 -22.50
CA TYR A 4 1.58 12.35 -22.01
C TYR A 4 2.34 13.68 -21.95
N THR A 5 1.70 14.81 -22.26
CA THR A 5 2.34 16.14 -22.29
C THR A 5 2.67 16.73 -20.91
N CYS A 6 2.20 16.13 -19.82
CA CYS A 6 2.44 16.67 -18.46
C CYS A 6 3.80 16.29 -17.85
N TRP A 7 4.66 15.56 -18.56
CA TRP A 7 5.94 15.06 -18.03
C TRP A 7 7.21 15.65 -18.70
N VAL A 8 7.19 16.93 -19.09
CA VAL A 8 8.40 17.61 -19.57
C VAL A 8 9.07 18.35 -18.40
N PHE A 9 10.14 17.75 -17.83
CA PHE A 9 11.02 18.43 -16.87
C PHE A 9 12.00 19.35 -17.61
N ASN A 10 11.87 20.66 -17.37
CA ASN A 10 12.79 21.69 -17.85
C ASN A 10 14.13 21.58 -17.09
N ARG A 11 15.26 21.54 -17.81
CA ARG A 11 16.61 21.55 -17.22
C ARG A 11 17.27 22.93 -17.42
N ASN A 12 18.08 23.31 -16.42
CA ASN A 12 18.87 24.55 -16.22
C ASN A 12 18.15 25.55 -15.28
N VAL A 13 18.75 26.13 -14.23
CA VAL A 13 20.13 26.63 -14.03
C VAL A 13 20.58 26.53 -12.55
N ASP A 14 21.89 26.41 -12.38
CA ASP A 14 22.82 26.44 -11.24
C ASP A 14 22.44 27.05 -9.88
N GLY A 15 22.95 26.42 -8.81
CA GLY A 15 23.08 27.00 -7.46
C GLY A 15 23.63 26.03 -6.41
N LEU A 16 24.93 26.15 -6.10
CA LEU A 16 25.68 25.38 -5.07
C LEU A 16 25.00 25.37 -3.68
N LYS A 17 24.96 24.18 -3.02
CA LYS A 17 25.23 24.04 -1.57
C LYS A 17 25.38 22.58 -1.10
N SER A 18 26.63 22.24 -0.75
CA SER A 18 27.14 21.23 0.21
C SER A 18 26.49 19.85 0.26
N ASP A 19 27.19 18.86 -0.30
CA ASP A 19 27.00 17.44 0.02
C ASP A 19 27.41 17.14 1.48
N PRO A 20 26.61 16.38 2.27
CA PRO A 20 27.04 15.93 3.58
C PRO A 20 28.09 14.80 3.47
N SER A 21 29.20 14.96 4.18
CA SER A 21 30.29 13.98 4.27
C SER A 21 29.79 12.59 4.71
N PRO A 22 30.30 11.49 4.14
CA PRO A 22 29.89 10.14 4.50
C PRO A 22 30.35 9.76 5.92
N SER A 23 29.46 9.12 6.68
CA SER A 23 29.71 8.68 8.06
C SER A 23 30.68 7.49 8.11
N ILE A 24 31.74 7.59 8.93
CA ILE A 24 32.88 6.65 9.03
C ILE A 24 32.62 5.42 9.92
N PHE A 25 31.50 5.39 10.66
CA PHE A 25 31.05 4.19 11.38
C PHE A 25 29.76 3.70 10.75
N GLY A 26 29.74 2.43 10.31
CA GLY A 26 28.70 1.78 9.50
C GLY A 26 27.32 1.65 10.15
N ALA A 27 26.70 2.76 10.53
CA ALA A 27 25.28 2.89 10.71
C ALA A 27 24.70 3.39 9.38
N LEU A 28 23.84 2.58 8.77
CA LEU A 28 23.14 2.89 7.54
C LEU A 28 22.45 4.27 7.64
N PRO A 29 22.55 5.14 6.61
CA PRO A 29 21.87 6.42 6.63
C PRO A 29 20.37 6.20 6.74
N CYS A 30 19.78 6.76 7.80
CA CYS A 30 18.34 6.96 7.92
C CYS A 30 17.93 7.81 6.71
N SER A 31 17.09 7.27 5.82
CA SER A 31 16.69 7.97 4.60
C SER A 31 15.95 9.25 4.98
N THR A 32 16.66 10.38 4.84
CA THR A 32 16.06 11.70 4.90
C THR A 32 15.06 11.80 3.76
N GLN A 33 13.83 12.10 4.15
CA GLN A 33 12.67 12.30 3.30
C GLN A 33 13.01 13.21 2.12
N THR A 34 13.26 12.63 0.95
CA THR A 34 13.26 13.37 -0.30
C THR A 34 11.85 13.88 -0.51
N ARG A 35 11.65 15.20 -0.38
CA ARG A 35 10.41 15.85 -0.76
C ARG A 35 10.28 15.73 -2.28
N GLU A 36 9.51 14.74 -2.73
CA GLU A 36 9.08 14.63 -4.12
C GLU A 36 8.13 15.79 -4.42
N SER A 37 8.68 16.86 -5.02
CA SER A 37 7.92 17.99 -5.53
C SER A 37 6.99 17.52 -6.66
N GLY A 38 5.70 17.43 -6.38
CA GLY A 38 4.66 17.18 -7.39
C GLY A 38 3.44 16.40 -6.89
N VAL A 39 3.57 15.66 -5.79
CA VAL A 39 2.45 14.86 -5.23
C VAL A 39 1.63 15.73 -4.29
N ARG A 40 0.36 16.00 -4.65
CA ARG A 40 -0.59 16.64 -3.74
C ARG A 40 -1.17 15.57 -2.81
N VAL A 41 -0.91 15.71 -1.51
CA VAL A 41 -1.66 15.01 -0.47
C VAL A 41 -2.70 15.99 0.05
N VAL A 42 -3.98 15.71 -0.17
CA VAL A 42 -5.08 16.57 0.30
C VAL A 42 -5.77 15.83 1.44
N GLY A 43 -5.38 16.13 2.69
CA GLY A 43 -6.01 15.57 3.89
C GLY A 43 -5.04 15.09 4.97
N SER A 44 -5.62 14.69 6.11
CA SER A 44 -4.91 13.98 7.18
C SER A 44 -4.60 12.53 6.76
N LEU A 45 -3.49 11.97 7.24
CA LEU A 45 -3.06 10.60 6.93
C LEU A 45 -3.33 9.68 8.11
N ALA A 46 -4.28 8.76 7.96
CA ALA A 46 -4.46 7.64 8.86
C ALA A 46 -3.30 6.66 8.68
N THR A 47 -2.70 6.25 9.79
CA THR A 47 -1.61 5.26 9.76
C THR A 47 -2.11 3.93 10.28
N TYR A 48 -1.86 2.88 9.51
CA TYR A 48 -2.12 1.49 9.84
C TYR A 48 -0.81 0.71 9.87
N THR A 49 -0.56 -0.01 10.96
CA THR A 49 0.68 -0.80 11.13
C THR A 49 0.36 -2.28 11.20
N PHE A 50 0.87 -3.05 10.27
CA PHE A 50 0.77 -4.50 10.19
C PHE A 50 1.92 -5.12 10.97
N ILE A 51 1.60 -5.86 12.03
CA ILE A 51 2.59 -6.49 12.92
C ILE A 51 2.32 -8.00 12.96
N PRO A 52 3.33 -8.86 12.71
CA PRO A 52 3.19 -10.31 12.79
C PRO A 52 3.10 -10.75 14.26
N ARG A 53 1.92 -10.58 14.86
CA ARG A 53 1.63 -10.97 16.25
C ARG A 53 0.20 -11.47 16.43
N PRO A 54 -0.06 -12.27 17.49
CA PRO A 54 -1.41 -12.68 17.87
C PRO A 54 -2.36 -11.50 18.05
N CYS A 55 -3.58 -11.67 17.59
CA CYS A 55 -4.66 -10.68 17.63
C CYS A 55 -5.59 -11.05 18.78
N HIS A 56 -5.79 -10.15 19.74
CA HIS A 56 -6.66 -10.39 20.91
C HIS A 56 -6.36 -11.71 21.67
N GLY A 57 -5.09 -12.14 21.69
CA GLY A 57 -4.68 -13.40 22.34
C GLY A 57 -5.01 -14.67 21.55
N ILE A 58 -5.55 -14.55 20.32
CA ILE A 58 -5.82 -15.65 19.40
C ILE A 58 -4.64 -15.79 18.43
N SER A 59 -4.29 -17.02 18.06
CA SER A 59 -3.31 -17.30 17.02
C SER A 59 -3.74 -16.68 15.68
N SER A 60 -3.14 -15.55 15.35
CA SER A 60 -3.28 -14.86 14.07
C SER A 60 -1.90 -14.61 13.48
N ASN A 61 -1.82 -14.55 12.16
CA ASN A 61 -0.58 -14.30 11.45
C ASN A 61 -0.17 -12.83 11.58
N CYS A 62 -1.14 -11.90 11.59
CA CYS A 62 -0.87 -10.47 11.64
C CYS A 62 -2.01 -9.70 12.32
N SER A 63 -1.65 -8.66 13.06
CA SER A 63 -2.56 -7.70 13.68
C SER A 63 -2.31 -6.32 13.07
N VAL A 64 -3.38 -5.62 12.69
CA VAL A 64 -3.33 -4.30 12.07
C VAL A 64 -3.76 -3.24 13.09
N PHE A 65 -2.85 -2.31 13.38
CA PHE A 65 -3.03 -1.26 14.38
C PHE A 65 -3.37 0.07 13.74
N HIS A 66 -4.30 0.81 14.33
CA HIS A 66 -4.52 2.23 14.08
C HIS A 66 -4.63 2.94 15.43
N GLN A 67 -3.93 4.05 15.60
CA GLN A 67 -3.94 4.80 16.88
C GLN A 67 -3.71 3.91 18.12
N ASN A 68 -2.74 2.99 18.04
CA ASN A 68 -2.42 1.99 19.08
C ASN A 68 -3.54 0.98 19.42
N GLN A 69 -4.64 0.95 18.69
CA GLN A 69 -5.70 -0.04 18.84
C GLN A 69 -5.65 -1.05 17.70
N VAL A 70 -5.88 -2.32 18.00
CA VAL A 70 -6.12 -3.35 16.98
C VAL A 70 -7.42 -3.00 16.28
N ARG A 71 -7.39 -2.84 14.95
CA ARG A 71 -8.60 -2.63 14.14
C ARG A 71 -8.94 -3.84 13.29
N PHE A 72 -7.91 -4.56 12.84
CA PHE A 72 -8.10 -5.75 12.04
C PHE A 72 -7.18 -6.88 12.46
N CYS A 73 -7.67 -8.11 12.34
CA CYS A 73 -6.88 -9.32 12.46
C CYS A 73 -6.79 -10.00 11.11
N VAL A 74 -5.59 -10.47 10.75
CA VAL A 74 -5.38 -11.31 9.56
C VAL A 74 -5.00 -12.71 10.02
N LYS A 75 -5.81 -13.70 9.63
CA LYS A 75 -5.65 -15.08 10.06
C LYS A 75 -5.75 -16.01 8.86
N THR A 76 -4.74 -16.87 8.69
CA THR A 76 -4.83 -18.08 7.89
C THR A 76 -5.19 -19.24 8.81
N ASP A 77 -6.35 -19.85 8.62
CA ASP A 77 -6.80 -20.92 9.51
C ASP A 77 -6.03 -22.22 9.24
N LEU A 78 -5.49 -22.86 10.27
CA LEU A 78 -4.77 -24.13 10.10
C LEU A 78 -5.71 -25.28 9.68
N SER A 79 -6.99 -25.21 10.03
CA SER A 79 -8.00 -26.18 9.58
C SER A 79 -8.44 -25.93 8.13
N MET A 80 -8.20 -24.72 7.61
CA MET A 80 -8.51 -24.30 6.24
C MET A 80 -7.32 -23.50 5.68
N PRO A 81 -6.16 -24.15 5.46
CA PRO A 81 -4.88 -23.48 5.18
C PRO A 81 -4.89 -22.66 3.89
N ASN A 82 -5.84 -22.95 3.00
CA ASN A 82 -6.04 -22.22 1.75
C ASN A 82 -6.84 -20.93 1.94
N TYR A 83 -7.22 -20.54 3.15
CA TYR A 83 -8.04 -19.36 3.38
C TYR A 83 -7.36 -18.40 4.35
N THR A 84 -7.15 -17.17 3.90
CA THR A 84 -6.77 -16.05 4.76
C THR A 84 -7.96 -15.11 4.91
N SER A 85 -8.38 -14.92 6.15
CA SER A 85 -9.46 -14.03 6.53
C SER A 85 -8.91 -12.73 7.10
N VAL A 86 -9.58 -11.62 6.78
CA VAL A 86 -9.41 -10.34 7.49
C VAL A 86 -10.69 -10.09 8.28
N THR A 87 -10.57 -9.87 9.59
CA THR A 87 -11.69 -9.58 10.48
C THR A 87 -11.50 -8.24 11.16
N ARG A 88 -12.59 -7.58 11.55
CA ARG A 88 -12.57 -6.42 12.46
C ARG A 88 -12.34 -6.86 13.91
N ASP A 89 -12.21 -5.86 14.77
CA ASP A 89 -12.15 -5.98 16.24
C ASP A 89 -13.40 -6.64 16.86
N ASP A 90 -14.56 -6.49 16.24
CA ASP A 90 -15.82 -7.17 16.61
C ASP A 90 -15.90 -8.65 16.16
N GLY A 91 -14.86 -9.16 15.48
CA GLY A 91 -14.82 -10.52 14.94
C GLY A 91 -15.53 -10.70 13.60
N SER A 92 -16.17 -9.65 13.05
CA SER A 92 -16.79 -9.70 11.74
C SER A 92 -15.75 -9.90 10.65
N ASN A 93 -15.93 -10.93 9.81
CA ASN A 93 -15.09 -11.13 8.64
C ASN A 93 -15.46 -10.11 7.54
N ILE A 94 -14.47 -9.38 7.05
CA ILE A 94 -14.64 -8.30 6.06
C ILE A 94 -13.99 -8.60 4.72
N ALA A 95 -12.98 -9.46 4.70
CA ALA A 95 -12.33 -9.90 3.48
C ALA A 95 -11.84 -11.33 3.60
N LEU A 96 -11.72 -11.97 2.45
CA LEU A 96 -11.25 -13.35 2.30
C LEU A 96 -10.32 -13.43 1.10
N VAL A 97 -9.20 -14.12 1.30
CA VAL A 97 -8.32 -14.59 0.23
C VAL A 97 -8.39 -16.10 0.24
N GLU A 98 -8.79 -16.68 -0.89
CA GLU A 98 -8.70 -18.11 -1.13
C GLU A 98 -7.46 -18.37 -1.98
N TRP A 99 -6.50 -19.08 -1.42
CA TRP A 99 -5.29 -19.53 -2.05
C TRP A 99 -5.53 -20.82 -2.82
N GLY A 100 -4.78 -20.99 -3.89
CA GLY A 100 -4.85 -22.16 -4.76
C GLY A 100 -4.11 -21.87 -6.07
N PRO A 101 -4.25 -22.76 -7.07
CA PRO A 101 -3.70 -22.53 -8.41
C PRO A 101 -4.22 -21.23 -9.04
N GLU A 102 -5.49 -20.91 -8.79
CA GLU A 102 -6.15 -19.67 -9.20
C GLU A 102 -6.67 -18.94 -7.97
N PRO A 103 -5.82 -18.12 -7.30
CA PRO A 103 -6.23 -17.46 -6.07
C PRO A 103 -7.37 -16.49 -6.33
N SER A 104 -8.29 -16.37 -5.38
CA SER A 104 -9.42 -15.44 -5.44
C SER A 104 -9.49 -14.56 -4.21
N VAL A 105 -10.10 -13.38 -4.38
CA VAL A 105 -10.24 -12.37 -3.34
C VAL A 105 -11.68 -11.88 -3.28
N GLU A 106 -12.12 -11.58 -2.06
CA GLU A 106 -13.43 -11.03 -1.75
C GLU A 106 -13.28 -9.96 -0.67
N ILE A 107 -13.96 -8.84 -0.83
CA ILE A 107 -14.13 -7.81 0.20
C ILE A 107 -15.64 -7.62 0.37
N ARG A 108 -16.18 -8.06 1.51
CA ARG A 108 -17.63 -8.13 1.72
C ARG A 108 -18.27 -6.75 1.58
N GLY A 109 -19.29 -6.67 0.72
CA GLY A 109 -20.02 -5.44 0.43
C GLY A 109 -19.31 -4.46 -0.53
N ILE A 110 -18.09 -4.77 -0.99
CA ILE A 110 -17.29 -3.87 -1.85
C ILE A 110 -16.81 -4.59 -3.11
N VAL A 111 -16.16 -5.75 -2.95
CA VAL A 111 -15.59 -6.54 -4.05
C VAL A 111 -16.16 -7.94 -3.99
N ALA A 112 -17.06 -8.27 -4.92
CA ALA A 112 -17.52 -9.64 -5.11
C ALA A 112 -16.35 -10.57 -5.43
N LYS A 113 -16.45 -11.82 -4.94
CA LYS A 113 -15.41 -12.84 -5.09
C LYS A 113 -14.99 -12.97 -6.55
N ARG A 114 -13.69 -12.77 -6.80
CA ARG A 114 -13.12 -12.78 -8.16
C ARG A 114 -11.66 -13.27 -8.14
N PRO A 115 -11.12 -13.71 -9.28
CA PRO A 115 -9.70 -14.05 -9.37
C PRO A 115 -8.82 -12.88 -8.91
N ALA A 116 -7.79 -13.16 -8.11
CA ALA A 116 -6.85 -12.16 -7.62
C ALA A 116 -6.18 -11.40 -8.78
N SER A 117 -5.93 -12.09 -9.90
CA SER A 117 -5.40 -11.51 -11.14
C SER A 117 -6.34 -10.49 -11.81
N LYS A 118 -7.65 -10.56 -11.53
CA LYS A 118 -8.65 -9.58 -11.99
C LYS A 118 -8.79 -8.42 -11.00
N PHE A 119 -8.67 -8.70 -9.70
CA PHE A 119 -8.69 -7.67 -8.67
C PHE A 119 -7.45 -6.77 -8.71
N LEU A 120 -6.26 -7.37 -8.82
CA LEU A 120 -4.97 -6.68 -8.88
C LEU A 120 -4.18 -7.19 -10.08
N ARG A 121 -4.26 -6.46 -11.19
CA ARG A 121 -3.62 -6.82 -12.47
C ARG A 121 -2.30 -6.09 -12.65
N HIS A 122 -1.28 -6.80 -13.13
CA HIS A 122 -0.03 -6.16 -13.53
C HIS A 122 -0.21 -5.43 -14.86
N SER A 123 0.44 -4.27 -15.00
CA SER A 123 0.60 -3.55 -16.27
C SER A 123 1.11 -4.48 -17.38
N SER A 124 0.50 -4.46 -18.56
CA SER A 124 1.00 -5.23 -19.71
C SER A 124 2.27 -4.63 -20.33
N ASN A 125 2.64 -3.41 -19.93
CA ASN A 125 3.81 -2.73 -20.45
C ASN A 125 5.03 -3.08 -19.61
N GLU A 126 5.93 -3.90 -20.15
CA GLU A 126 7.16 -4.35 -19.47
C GLU A 126 8.08 -3.20 -19.03
N ARG A 127 7.99 -2.04 -19.68
CA ARG A 127 8.78 -0.85 -19.33
C ARG A 127 8.24 -0.12 -18.11
N LEU A 128 6.97 -0.29 -17.78
CA LEU A 128 6.30 0.38 -16.67
C LEU A 128 5.73 -0.66 -15.70
N ARG A 129 6.44 -0.86 -14.59
CA ARG A 129 6.01 -1.78 -13.53
C ARG A 129 5.04 -1.06 -12.60
N PHE A 130 3.75 -1.27 -12.79
CA PHE A 130 2.70 -0.84 -11.88
C PHE A 130 1.59 -1.89 -11.84
N TRP A 131 0.81 -1.86 -10.76
CA TRP A 131 -0.36 -2.71 -10.61
C TRP A 131 -1.63 -1.86 -10.67
N ILE A 132 -2.67 -2.39 -11.30
CA ILE A 132 -3.98 -1.76 -11.37
C ILE A 132 -4.92 -2.57 -10.49
N MET A 133 -5.55 -1.91 -9.53
CA MET A 133 -6.54 -2.46 -8.64
C MET A 133 -7.90 -1.89 -9.00
N GLU A 134 -8.89 -2.74 -9.26
CA GLU A 134 -10.26 -2.30 -9.54
C GLU A 134 -11.13 -2.51 -8.30
N VAL A 135 -11.77 -1.44 -7.82
CA VAL A 135 -12.72 -1.47 -6.71
C VAL A 135 -13.96 -0.67 -7.13
N ASP A 136 -15.12 -1.32 -7.15
CA ASP A 136 -16.40 -0.68 -7.50
C ASP A 136 -16.37 0.12 -8.83
N GLY A 137 -15.72 -0.45 -9.86
CA GLY A 137 -15.57 0.19 -11.17
C GLY A 137 -14.57 1.35 -11.22
N VAL A 138 -13.90 1.66 -10.11
CA VAL A 138 -12.83 2.65 -10.04
C VAL A 138 -11.47 1.95 -10.08
N ASP A 139 -10.64 2.36 -11.04
CA ASP A 139 -9.26 1.90 -11.14
C ASP A 139 -8.35 2.71 -10.21
N TYR A 140 -7.51 2.00 -9.46
CA TYR A 140 -6.44 2.52 -8.63
C TYR A 140 -5.11 1.96 -9.11
N ILE A 141 -4.05 2.75 -9.04
CA ILE A 141 -2.74 2.41 -9.57
C ILE A 141 -1.73 2.37 -8.44
N TRP A 142 -1.16 1.19 -8.20
CA TRP A 142 -0.03 0.99 -7.31
C TRP A 142 1.28 1.12 -8.08
N ILE A 143 2.08 2.11 -7.71
CA ILE A 143 3.39 2.38 -8.29
C ILE A 143 4.45 2.01 -7.26
N PRO A 144 5.44 1.17 -7.59
CA PRO A 144 6.56 0.88 -6.69
C PRO A 144 7.38 2.15 -6.45
N ASN A 145 7.75 2.40 -5.20
CA ASN A 145 8.67 3.49 -4.87
C ASN A 145 10.11 3.05 -5.14
N GLN A 146 11.02 4.00 -5.38
CA GLN A 146 12.42 3.68 -5.69
C GLN A 146 13.13 2.89 -4.57
N ASN A 147 12.81 3.20 -3.32
CA ASN A 147 13.52 2.63 -2.17
C ASN A 147 12.74 1.51 -1.48
N ASP A 148 11.42 1.67 -1.28
CA ASP A 148 10.61 0.69 -0.56
C ASP A 148 9.10 0.98 -0.65
N GLY A 149 8.31 -0.10 -0.69
CA GLY A 149 6.87 -0.08 -0.72
C GLY A 149 6.26 0.43 -2.03
N TYR A 150 4.99 0.80 -1.97
CA TYR A 150 4.19 1.21 -3.10
C TYR A 150 3.35 2.44 -2.76
N THR A 151 3.10 3.29 -3.73
CA THR A 151 2.17 4.42 -3.61
C THR A 151 0.95 4.16 -4.47
N LEU A 152 -0.23 4.34 -3.88
CA LEU A 152 -1.53 4.18 -4.51
C LEU A 152 -2.04 5.53 -4.99
N TYR A 153 -2.43 5.59 -6.25
CA TYR A 153 -3.11 6.71 -6.87
C TYR A 153 -4.48 6.27 -7.38
N LYS A 154 -5.44 7.18 -7.46
CA LYS A 154 -6.66 6.93 -8.21
C LYS A 154 -6.43 7.25 -9.68
N ALA A 155 -6.83 6.35 -10.58
CA ALA A 155 -6.62 6.54 -12.01
C ALA A 155 -7.32 7.82 -12.50
N GLY A 156 -6.64 8.60 -13.34
CA GLY A 156 -7.15 9.88 -13.84
C GLY A 156 -6.97 11.06 -12.87
N GLU A 157 -6.52 10.82 -11.64
CA GLU A 157 -6.23 11.87 -10.65
C GLU A 157 -4.75 11.85 -10.27
N ASN A 158 -4.14 13.03 -10.12
CA ASN A 158 -2.79 13.14 -9.53
C ASN A 158 -2.87 13.29 -8.00
N LEU A 159 -3.67 12.43 -7.38
CA LEU A 159 -3.94 12.41 -5.94
C LEU A 159 -3.48 11.08 -5.36
N MET A 160 -2.57 11.16 -4.39
CA MET A 160 -2.15 10.00 -3.62
C MET A 160 -3.28 9.58 -2.67
N PHE A 161 -3.68 8.31 -2.74
CA PHE A 161 -4.69 7.71 -1.87
C PHE A 161 -4.06 7.01 -0.68
N ALA A 162 -2.97 6.27 -0.93
CA ALA A 162 -2.28 5.53 0.11
C ALA A 162 -0.81 5.34 -0.23
N LYS A 163 -0.01 4.96 0.77
CA LYS A 163 1.37 4.56 0.60
C LYS A 163 1.73 3.47 1.59
N THR A 164 2.44 2.45 1.13
CA THR A 164 3.06 1.44 1.98
C THR A 164 4.54 1.75 2.16
N THR A 165 5.05 1.44 3.35
CA THR A 165 6.48 1.38 3.67
C THR A 165 6.74 0.17 4.54
N SER A 166 7.86 -0.48 4.36
CA SER A 166 8.36 -1.56 5.20
C SER A 166 9.22 -0.94 6.30
N LYS A 167 9.01 -1.37 7.54
CA LYS A 167 9.81 -0.98 8.71
C LYS A 167 10.22 -2.21 9.49
N CYS A 168 11.45 -2.68 9.30
CA CYS A 168 12.03 -3.83 9.99
C CYS A 168 11.14 -5.08 9.96
N THR A 169 10.23 -5.22 10.93
CA THR A 169 9.32 -6.36 11.12
C THR A 169 7.85 -6.03 10.83
N ALA A 170 7.56 -4.81 10.38
CA ALA A 170 6.20 -4.32 10.15
C ALA A 170 6.07 -3.72 8.75
N VAL A 171 4.84 -3.76 8.23
CA VAL A 171 4.43 -2.96 7.06
C VAL A 171 3.56 -1.82 7.58
N VAL A 172 3.80 -0.60 7.11
CA VAL A 172 3.01 0.58 7.47
C VAL A 172 2.28 1.05 6.23
N LEU A 173 0.96 1.18 6.35
CA LEU A 173 0.07 1.74 5.36
C LEU A 173 -0.40 3.12 5.84
N HIS A 174 -0.09 4.15 5.07
CA HIS A 174 -0.64 5.49 5.23
C HIS A 174 -1.81 5.65 4.25
N VAL A 175 -2.98 6.08 4.72
CA VAL A 175 -4.19 6.29 3.92
C VAL A 175 -4.70 7.70 4.16
N VAL A 176 -5.16 8.40 3.12
CA VAL A 176 -5.75 9.73 3.27
C VAL A 176 -7.16 9.62 3.90
N GLU A 177 -7.37 10.24 5.07
CA GLU A 177 -8.55 10.05 5.95
C GLU A 177 -9.88 10.44 5.32
N HIS A 178 -9.93 11.48 4.48
CA HIS A 178 -11.19 11.94 3.87
C HIS A 178 -11.76 10.97 2.81
N LEU A 179 -11.10 9.84 2.58
CA LEU A 179 -11.47 8.81 1.60
C LEU A 179 -11.80 7.47 2.27
N LEU A 180 -11.81 7.42 3.60
CA LEU A 180 -12.33 6.29 4.38
C LEU A 180 -13.84 6.47 4.51
N ILE A 181 -14.58 5.70 3.71
CA ILE A 181 -16.05 5.62 3.74
C ILE A 181 -16.47 4.68 4.88
#